data_AF-A0AAC9BLA1-F1
#
_entry.id   AF-A0AAC9BLA1-F1
#
_cell.length_a   1.000
_cell.length_b   1.000
_cell.length_c   1.000
_cell.angle_alpha   90.00
_cell.angle_beta   90.00
_cell.angle_gamma   90.00
#
_symmetry.space_group_name_H-M   'P 1'
#
loop_
_entity.id
_entity.type
_entity.pdbx_description
1 polymer ?
#
loop_
_entity_poly.entity_id
_entity_poly.type
_entity_poly.pdbx_seq_one_letter_code
_entity_poly.pdbx_strand_id
1 'polypeptide(L)'
;MSQNLITFAPSAADLTAIDGAIKTLEDRLASLIDLTPEQRHTLTKMGDKSEAFCRKAVEVLAANPNVLPPNFNVPEMRRDLAGFDTLRTRLTRLDRVVEKMRDSQLALGSDLMTASLEGYALLKVSGKGEALDTARKALSVRFTSRAAKKEPATTE
;
A
#
# COMPACT_ATOMS: atom_id res chain seq x y z
N MET A 1 3.66 19.35 23.65
CA MET A 1 4.99 19.43 23.00
C MET A 1 4.70 19.24 21.54
N SER A 2 5.00 20.22 20.69
CA SER A 2 4.68 20.15 19.27
C SER A 2 5.45 18.99 18.63
N GLN A 3 4.73 17.91 18.32
CA GLN A 3 5.28 16.76 17.62
C GLN A 3 5.70 17.19 16.20
N ASN A 4 6.91 16.80 15.80
CA ASN A 4 7.42 16.97 14.43
C ASN A 4 8.36 15.80 14.13
N LEU A 5 7.81 14.73 13.55
CA LEU A 5 8.53 13.50 13.22
C LEU A 5 9.30 13.60 11.91
N ILE A 6 8.78 14.38 10.94
CA ILE A 6 9.43 14.58 9.64
C ILE A 6 8.97 15.89 8.99
N THR A 7 9.88 16.51 8.23
CA THR A 7 9.54 17.57 7.27
C THR A 7 9.76 17.04 5.86
N PHE A 8 8.72 17.10 5.03
CA PHE A 8 8.76 16.70 3.63
C PHE A 8 8.32 17.87 2.74
N ALA A 9 9.28 18.47 2.05
CA ALA A 9 9.07 19.64 1.19
C ALA A 9 9.90 19.48 -0.10
N PRO A 10 9.52 18.55 -1.01
CA PRO A 10 10.23 18.35 -2.26
C PRO A 10 10.13 19.58 -3.18
N SER A 11 11.15 19.83 -3.99
CA SER A 11 11.08 20.89 -5.00
C SER A 11 10.17 20.49 -6.16
N ALA A 12 9.73 21.47 -6.97
CA ALA A 12 8.97 21.17 -8.18
C ALA A 12 9.78 20.30 -9.18
N ALA A 13 11.10 20.46 -9.21
CA ALA A 13 11.98 19.65 -10.02
C ALA A 13 12.02 18.19 -9.54
N ASP A 14 12.05 17.96 -8.22
CA ASP A 14 12.02 16.62 -7.64
C ASP A 14 10.70 15.92 -7.94
N LEU A 15 9.56 16.61 -7.77
CA LEU A 15 8.24 16.07 -8.10
C LEU A 15 8.14 15.70 -9.58
N THR A 16 8.61 16.58 -10.47
CA THR A 16 8.65 16.30 -11.92
C THR A 16 9.50 15.06 -12.23
N ALA A 17 10.65 14.90 -11.57
CA ALA A 17 11.52 13.75 -11.75
C ALA A 17 10.87 12.45 -11.25
N ILE A 18 10.16 12.51 -10.13
CA ILE A 18 9.40 11.36 -9.58
C ILE A 18 8.29 10.95 -10.56
N ASP A 19 7.48 11.90 -11.02
CA ASP A 19 6.39 11.62 -11.95
C ASP A 19 6.91 11.07 -13.29
N GLY A 20 8.02 11.61 -13.80
CA GLY A 20 8.70 11.07 -14.99
C GLY A 20 9.22 9.65 -14.80
N ALA A 21 9.74 9.31 -13.62
CA ALA A 21 10.18 7.96 -13.29
C ALA A 21 9.00 6.98 -13.20
N ILE A 22 7.88 7.39 -12.59
CA ILE A 22 6.64 6.60 -12.53
C ILE A 22 6.13 6.34 -13.95
N LYS A 23 6.04 7.38 -14.78
CA LYS A 23 5.64 7.23 -16.18
C LYS A 23 6.53 6.26 -16.95
N THR A 24 7.85 6.33 -16.73
CA THR A 24 8.78 5.39 -17.35
C THR A 24 8.50 3.94 -16.92
N LEU A 25 8.14 3.70 -15.66
CA LEU A 25 7.76 2.37 -15.18
C LEU A 25 6.46 1.90 -15.85
N GLU A 26 5.44 2.75 -15.91
CA GLU A 26 4.16 2.46 -16.58
C GLU A 26 4.38 2.09 -18.05
N ASP A 27 5.11 2.91 -18.80
CA ASP A 27 5.38 2.69 -20.22
C ASP A 27 6.18 1.40 -20.47
N ARG A 28 7.12 1.04 -19.58
CA ARG A 28 7.96 -0.16 -19.71
C ARG A 28 7.28 -1.44 -19.23
N LEU A 29 6.22 -1.33 -18.44
CA LEU A 29 5.47 -2.45 -17.88
C LEU A 29 4.06 -2.58 -18.49
N ALA A 30 3.78 -1.86 -19.59
CA ALA A 30 2.47 -1.82 -20.23
C ALA A 30 1.93 -3.18 -20.71
N SER A 31 2.79 -4.19 -20.86
CA SER A 31 2.38 -5.56 -21.23
C SER A 31 1.98 -6.43 -20.03
N LEU A 32 2.13 -5.94 -18.80
CA LEU A 32 1.65 -6.65 -17.61
C LEU A 32 0.11 -6.64 -17.58
N ILE A 33 -0.45 -7.54 -16.76
CA ILE A 33 -1.90 -7.72 -16.65
C ILE A 33 -2.43 -7.16 -15.33
N ASP A 34 -3.65 -6.66 -15.37
CA ASP A 34 -4.42 -6.31 -14.18
C ASP A 34 -5.49 -7.37 -13.93
N LEU A 35 -5.39 -8.03 -12.77
CA LEU A 35 -6.38 -9.00 -12.35
C LEU A 35 -7.59 -8.31 -11.70
N THR A 36 -8.80 -8.78 -11.96
CA THR A 36 -9.99 -8.40 -11.18
C THR A 36 -9.98 -9.09 -9.80
N PRO A 37 -10.73 -8.60 -8.81
CA PRO A 37 -10.88 -9.30 -7.53
C PRO A 37 -11.33 -10.76 -7.69
N GLU A 38 -12.25 -11.03 -8.62
CA GLU A 38 -12.77 -12.36 -8.91
C GLU A 38 -11.68 -13.27 -9.50
N GLN A 39 -10.91 -12.77 -10.47
CA GLN A 39 -9.77 -13.50 -11.04
C GLN A 39 -8.72 -13.83 -9.97
N ARG A 40 -8.39 -12.89 -9.08
CA ARG A 40 -7.47 -13.16 -7.96
C ARG A 40 -7.98 -14.27 -7.03
N HIS A 41 -9.29 -14.34 -6.82
CA HIS A 41 -9.88 -15.35 -5.96
C HIS A 41 -9.74 -16.76 -6.55
N THR A 42 -9.98 -16.92 -7.85
CA THR A 42 -10.00 -18.23 -8.54
C THR A 42 -8.61 -18.80 -8.85
N LEU A 43 -7.58 -17.97 -8.93
CA LEU A 43 -6.22 -18.44 -9.23
C LEU A 43 -5.64 -19.34 -8.12
N THR A 44 -4.93 -20.39 -8.56
CA THR A 44 -4.06 -21.17 -7.67
C THR A 44 -2.89 -20.28 -7.25
N LYS A 45 -2.74 -20.09 -5.94
CA LYS A 45 -1.81 -19.10 -5.38
C LYS A 45 -0.46 -19.75 -5.10
N MET A 46 0.60 -19.01 -5.40
CA MET A 46 1.95 -19.37 -5.03
C MET A 46 2.46 -18.41 -3.96
N GLY A 47 2.53 -18.89 -2.71
CA GLY A 47 3.34 -18.27 -1.65
C GLY A 47 4.72 -18.91 -1.52
N ASP A 48 5.50 -18.49 -0.52
CA ASP A 48 6.91 -18.87 -0.37
C ASP A 48 7.18 -20.38 -0.42
N LYS A 49 6.36 -21.18 0.30
CA LYS A 49 6.51 -22.65 0.32
C LYS A 49 6.24 -23.29 -1.04
N SER A 50 5.20 -22.84 -1.72
CA SER A 50 4.84 -23.32 -3.05
C SER A 50 5.81 -22.83 -4.13
N GLU A 51 6.46 -21.68 -3.95
CA GLU A 51 7.49 -21.22 -4.88
C GLU A 51 8.68 -22.18 -4.91
N ALA A 52 9.18 -22.61 -3.74
CA ALA A 52 10.25 -23.59 -3.66
C ALA A 52 9.86 -24.91 -4.35
N PHE A 53 8.60 -25.35 -4.18
CA PHE A 53 8.05 -26.49 -4.91
C PHE A 53 8.06 -26.28 -6.42
N CYS A 54 7.53 -25.15 -6.92
CA CYS A 54 7.47 -24.85 -8.36
C CYS A 54 8.85 -24.82 -9.00
N ARG A 55 9.85 -24.20 -8.35
CA ARG A 55 11.24 -24.20 -8.81
C ARG A 55 11.77 -25.62 -8.95
N LYS A 56 11.57 -26.45 -7.93
CA LYS A 56 12.01 -27.84 -7.96
C LYS A 56 11.27 -28.66 -9.01
N ALA A 57 9.98 -28.42 -9.18
CA ALA A 57 9.16 -29.08 -10.18
C ALA A 57 9.69 -28.77 -11.60
N VAL A 58 10.02 -27.52 -11.91
CA VAL A 58 10.60 -27.15 -13.22
C VAL A 58 11.89 -27.92 -13.50
N GLU A 59 12.77 -28.10 -12.51
CA GLU A 59 13.98 -28.91 -12.67
C GLU A 59 13.67 -30.39 -12.92
N VAL A 60 12.85 -30.99 -12.06
CA VAL A 60 12.55 -32.42 -12.10
C VAL A 60 11.81 -32.79 -13.37
N LEU A 61 10.79 -32.02 -13.76
CA LEU A 61 9.99 -32.29 -14.96
C LEU A 61 10.83 -32.13 -16.23
N ALA A 62 11.74 -31.16 -16.28
CA ALA A 62 12.64 -31.00 -17.40
C ALA A 62 13.68 -32.11 -17.53
N ALA A 63 14.13 -32.68 -16.40
CA ALA A 63 15.05 -33.82 -16.39
C ALA A 63 14.36 -35.14 -16.78
N ASN A 64 13.04 -35.20 -16.70
CA ASN A 64 12.25 -36.41 -16.94
C ASN A 64 11.15 -36.19 -17.99
N PRO A 65 11.48 -35.80 -19.24
CA PRO A 65 10.46 -35.50 -20.25
C PRO A 65 9.60 -36.71 -20.62
N ASN A 66 10.11 -37.94 -20.48
CA ASN A 66 9.43 -39.16 -20.87
C ASN A 66 8.20 -39.50 -20.01
N VAL A 67 8.08 -38.94 -18.79
CA VAL A 67 6.92 -39.16 -17.92
C VAL A 67 5.78 -38.16 -18.18
N LEU A 68 6.03 -37.17 -19.05
CA LEU A 68 5.10 -36.09 -19.34
C LEU A 68 4.24 -36.43 -20.56
N PRO A 69 2.95 -36.05 -20.56
CA PRO A 69 2.13 -36.20 -21.74
C PRO A 69 2.62 -35.23 -22.86
N PRO A 70 2.36 -35.53 -24.14
CA PRO A 70 2.88 -34.74 -25.27
C PRO A 70 2.46 -33.26 -25.29
N ASN A 71 1.37 -32.91 -24.61
CA ASN A 71 0.84 -31.56 -24.52
C ASN A 71 1.42 -30.75 -23.36
N PHE A 72 2.29 -31.32 -22.53
CA PHE A 72 2.88 -30.63 -21.39
C PHE A 72 4.06 -29.75 -21.83
N ASN A 73 4.00 -28.45 -21.52
CA ASN A 73 4.95 -27.47 -22.02
C ASN A 73 6.00 -27.06 -20.96
N VAL A 74 7.02 -27.90 -20.77
CA VAL A 74 8.15 -27.56 -19.88
C VAL A 74 8.87 -26.26 -20.30
N PRO A 75 9.10 -25.98 -21.60
CA PRO A 75 9.69 -24.70 -22.01
C PRO A 75 8.90 -23.46 -21.58
N GLU A 76 7.57 -23.51 -21.62
CA GLU A 76 6.72 -22.43 -21.11
C GLU A 76 6.87 -22.28 -19.59
N MET A 77 6.79 -23.37 -18.81
CA MET A 77 6.98 -23.29 -17.35
C MET A 77 8.33 -22.65 -16.96
N ARG A 78 9.39 -22.92 -17.73
CA ARG A 78 10.70 -22.27 -17.54
C ARG A 78 10.65 -20.77 -17.85
N ARG A 79 9.94 -20.38 -18.91
CA ARG A 79 9.73 -18.97 -19.27
C ARG A 79 8.95 -18.24 -18.18
N ASP A 80 7.90 -18.85 -17.65
CA ASP A 80 7.09 -18.28 -16.59
C ASP A 80 7.90 -18.09 -15.31
N LEU A 81 8.71 -19.08 -14.92
CA LEU A 81 9.60 -18.95 -13.76
C LEU A 81 10.61 -17.81 -13.94
N ALA A 82 11.20 -17.67 -15.13
CA ALA A 82 12.11 -16.56 -15.43
C ALA A 82 11.42 -15.19 -15.41
N GLY A 83 10.18 -15.12 -15.90
CA GLY A 83 9.34 -13.92 -15.83
C GLY A 83 8.99 -13.55 -14.38
N PHE A 84 8.62 -14.54 -13.58
CA PHE A 84 8.37 -14.38 -12.15
C PHE A 84 9.59 -13.81 -11.42
N ASP A 85 10.79 -14.38 -11.65
CA ASP A 85 12.04 -13.89 -11.04
C ASP A 85 12.39 -12.46 -11.45
N THR A 86 12.10 -12.13 -12.70
CA THR A 86 12.27 -10.77 -13.22
C THR A 86 11.40 -9.81 -12.41
N LEU A 87 10.11 -10.10 -12.23
CA LEU A 87 9.20 -9.25 -11.46
C LEU A 87 9.57 -9.16 -9.98
N ARG A 88 9.91 -10.30 -9.35
CA ARG A 88 10.22 -10.38 -7.91
C ARG A 88 11.25 -9.35 -7.47
N THR A 89 12.35 -9.22 -8.23
CA THR A 89 13.42 -8.26 -7.91
C THR A 89 12.95 -6.79 -7.98
N ARG A 90 12.06 -6.46 -8.92
CA ARG A 90 11.55 -5.09 -9.06
C ARG A 90 10.52 -4.78 -7.98
N LEU A 91 9.61 -5.71 -7.69
CA LEU A 91 8.63 -5.59 -6.62
C LEU A 91 9.32 -5.29 -5.29
N THR A 92 10.32 -6.08 -4.89
CA THR A 92 11.07 -5.82 -3.64
C THR A 92 11.67 -4.41 -3.55
N ARG A 93 12.15 -3.86 -4.67
CA ARG A 93 12.71 -2.49 -4.70
C ARG A 93 11.62 -1.43 -4.60
N LEU A 94 10.52 -1.62 -5.33
CA LEU A 94 9.37 -0.70 -5.33
C LEU A 94 8.67 -0.70 -3.97
N ASP A 95 8.44 -1.88 -3.39
CA ASP A 95 7.84 -2.04 -2.06
C ASP A 95 8.62 -1.26 -1.01
N ARG A 96 9.96 -1.31 -1.04
CA ARG A 96 10.78 -0.52 -0.10
C ARG A 96 10.58 0.99 -0.24
N VAL A 97 10.36 1.50 -1.45
CA VAL A 97 10.09 2.92 -1.69
C VAL A 97 8.69 3.26 -1.20
N VAL A 98 7.70 2.43 -1.54
CA VAL A 98 6.30 2.60 -1.12
C VAL A 98 6.16 2.58 0.40
N GLU A 99 6.82 1.64 1.08
CA GLU A 99 6.79 1.56 2.54
C GLU A 99 7.40 2.80 3.19
N LYS A 100 8.53 3.33 2.68
CA LYS A 100 9.07 4.62 3.16
C LYS A 100 8.10 5.78 2.96
N MET A 101 7.39 5.82 1.83
CA MET A 101 6.38 6.85 1.57
C MET A 101 5.21 6.72 2.53
N ARG A 102 4.74 5.49 2.80
CA ARG A 102 3.66 5.21 3.77
C ARG A 102 4.06 5.57 5.19
N ASP A 103 5.25 5.19 5.63
CA ASP A 103 5.78 5.55 6.96
C ASP A 103 5.88 7.07 7.13
N SER A 104 6.36 7.76 6.09
CA SER A 104 6.45 9.22 6.08
C SER A 104 5.06 9.87 6.12
N GLN A 105 4.10 9.33 5.37
CA GLN A 105 2.71 9.80 5.38
C GLN A 105 2.06 9.61 6.75
N LEU A 106 2.31 8.46 7.42
CA LEU A 106 1.85 8.19 8.77
C LEU A 106 2.46 9.19 9.78
N ALA A 107 3.77 9.44 9.68
CA ALA A 107 4.48 10.38 10.54
C ALA A 107 3.93 11.81 10.38
N LEU A 108 3.79 12.31 9.15
CA LEU A 108 3.17 13.60 8.85
C LEU A 108 1.73 13.67 9.37
N GLY A 109 0.96 12.60 9.20
CA GLY A 109 -0.40 12.51 9.73
C GLY A 109 -0.46 12.59 11.26
N SER A 110 0.51 11.99 11.95
CA SER A 110 0.65 12.10 13.41
C SER A 110 0.95 13.54 13.83
N ASP A 111 1.90 14.19 13.17
CA ASP A 111 2.26 15.59 13.45
C ASP A 111 1.04 16.51 13.30
N LEU A 112 0.33 16.39 12.17
CA LEU A 112 -0.89 17.13 11.89
C LEU A 112 -1.97 16.87 12.95
N MET A 113 -2.18 15.61 13.32
CA MET A 113 -3.21 15.23 14.27
C MET A 113 -2.92 15.75 15.68
N THR A 114 -1.67 15.63 16.14
CA THR A 114 -1.23 16.13 17.45
C THR A 114 -1.37 17.65 17.53
N ALA A 115 -0.85 18.38 16.54
CA ALA A 115 -0.99 19.84 16.49
C ALA A 115 -2.46 20.29 16.43
N SER A 116 -3.29 19.59 15.66
CA SER A 116 -4.73 19.89 15.56
C SER A 116 -5.47 19.68 16.88
N LEU A 117 -5.12 18.63 17.65
CA LEU A 117 -5.71 18.39 18.97
C LEU A 117 -5.27 19.43 19.99
N GLU A 118 -3.97 19.80 20.01
CA GLU A 118 -3.46 20.88 20.86
C GLU A 118 -4.18 22.20 20.53
N GLY A 119 -4.29 22.56 19.25
CA GLY A 119 -5.03 23.75 18.80
C GLY A 119 -6.51 23.71 19.18
N TYR A 120 -7.19 22.57 19.02
CA TYR A 120 -8.57 22.41 19.46
C TYR A 120 -8.71 22.56 20.98
N ALA A 121 -7.78 22.00 21.77
CA ALA A 121 -7.78 22.15 23.21
C ALA A 121 -7.63 23.63 23.60
N LEU A 122 -6.70 24.36 22.99
CA LEU A 122 -6.52 25.80 23.21
C LEU A 122 -7.82 26.58 22.92
N LEU A 123 -8.51 26.28 21.80
CA LEU A 123 -9.81 26.89 21.49
C LEU A 123 -10.88 26.64 22.57
N LYS A 124 -10.80 25.54 23.32
CA LYS A 124 -11.72 25.29 24.46
C LYS A 124 -11.39 26.14 25.68
N VAL A 125 -10.12 26.50 25.90
CA VAL A 125 -9.67 27.21 27.10
C VAL A 125 -9.66 28.73 26.91
N SER A 126 -9.38 29.23 25.70
CA SER A 126 -9.16 30.66 25.42
C SER A 126 -10.39 31.59 25.55
N GLY A 127 -11.56 31.10 26.01
CA GLY A 127 -12.68 31.98 26.42
C GLY A 127 -13.58 32.50 25.29
N LYS A 128 -14.75 33.02 25.69
CA LYS A 128 -15.96 33.22 24.88
C LYS A 128 -15.85 34.39 23.89
N GLY A 129 -16.03 34.07 22.61
CA GLY A 129 -16.27 35.00 21.51
C GLY A 129 -16.90 34.23 20.35
N GLU A 130 -17.87 34.82 19.66
CA GLU A 130 -18.69 34.13 18.64
C GLU A 130 -17.84 33.47 17.54
N ALA A 131 -16.74 34.10 17.15
CA ALA A 131 -15.79 33.56 16.19
C ALA A 131 -15.05 32.31 16.69
N LEU A 132 -14.58 32.31 17.96
CA LEU A 132 -13.88 31.17 18.57
C LEU A 132 -14.84 30.01 18.85
N ASP A 133 -16.08 30.32 19.24
CA ASP A 133 -17.12 29.29 19.42
C ASP A 133 -17.51 28.64 18.09
N THR A 134 -17.58 29.41 17.01
CA THR A 134 -17.83 28.90 15.66
C THR A 134 -16.68 28.01 15.20
N ALA A 135 -15.43 28.44 15.37
CA ALA A 135 -14.25 27.64 15.04
C ALA A 135 -14.18 26.32 15.85
N ARG A 136 -14.46 26.38 17.16
CA ARG A 136 -14.52 25.21 18.03
C ARG A 136 -15.62 24.24 17.60
N LYS A 137 -16.81 24.74 17.24
CA LYS A 137 -17.92 23.91 16.75
C LYS A 137 -17.54 23.20 15.45
N ALA A 138 -16.92 23.90 14.51
CA ALA A 138 -16.46 23.32 13.24
C ALA A 138 -15.52 22.11 13.47
N LEU A 139 -14.56 22.23 14.39
CA LEU A 139 -13.65 21.12 14.73
C LEU A 139 -14.31 20.02 15.58
N SER A 140 -15.35 20.36 16.34
CA SER A 140 -16.03 19.41 17.24
C SER A 140 -16.80 18.29 16.51
N VAL A 141 -17.12 18.47 15.23
CA VAL A 141 -17.82 17.50 14.38
C VAL A 141 -17.13 16.12 14.36
N ARG A 142 -15.80 16.09 14.52
CA ARG A 142 -15.03 14.85 14.64
C ARG A 142 -15.46 13.99 15.84
N PHE A 143 -15.86 14.61 16.94
CA PHE A 143 -16.15 13.91 18.19
C PHE A 143 -17.61 13.44 18.28
N THR A 144 -18.54 14.07 17.56
CA THR A 144 -19.96 13.66 17.52
C THR A 144 -20.17 12.32 16.82
N SER A 145 -19.40 11.98 15.77
CA SER A 145 -19.51 10.65 15.14
C SER A 145 -18.98 9.51 16.05
N ARG A 146 -18.12 9.84 17.01
CA ARG A 146 -17.57 8.88 17.98
C ARG A 146 -18.56 8.52 19.08
N ALA A 147 -19.56 9.39 19.34
CA ALA A 147 -20.64 9.13 20.30
C ALA A 147 -21.70 8.19 19.72
N ALA A 148 -22.04 8.32 18.43
CA ALA A 148 -23.01 7.47 17.75
C ALA A 148 -22.55 6.00 17.60
N LYS A 149 -21.24 5.74 17.60
CA LYS A 149 -20.68 4.37 17.60
C LYS A 149 -20.66 3.69 18.97
N LYS A 150 -21.13 4.37 20.03
CA LYS A 150 -21.06 3.89 21.42
C LYS A 150 -22.43 3.59 22.04
N GLU A 151 -23.48 3.46 21.23
CA GLU A 151 -24.74 2.86 21.70
C GLU A 151 -24.55 1.34 21.89
N PRO A 152 -24.93 0.79 23.05
CA PRO A 152 -24.73 -0.62 23.34
C PRO A 152 -25.63 -1.45 22.44
N ALA A 153 -25.06 -2.50 21.84
CA ALA A 153 -25.85 -3.56 21.22
C ALA A 153 -26.77 -4.14 22.29
N THR A 154 -28.06 -3.83 22.20
CA THR A 154 -29.13 -4.51 22.92
C THR A 154 -29.14 -5.96 22.46
N THR A 155 -28.72 -6.84 23.35
CA THR A 155 -28.90 -8.29 23.25
C THR A 155 -30.38 -8.61 23.43
N GLU A 156 -31.01 -9.20 22.42
CA GLU A 156 -32.13 -10.15 22.54
C GLU A 156 -31.92 -11.29 21.54
#